data_AF-A0A2Z6RES7-F1
#
_entry.id   AF-A0A2Z6RES7-F1
#
_cell.length_a   1.000
_cell.length_b   1.000
_cell.length_c   1.000
_cell.angle_alpha   90.00
_cell.angle_beta   90.00
_cell.angle_gamma   90.00
#
_symmetry.space_group_name_H-M   'P 1'
#
loop_
_entity.id
_entity.type
_entity.pdbx_description
1 polymer ?
#
loop_
_entity_poly.entity_id
_entity_poly.type
_entity_poly.pdbx_seq_one_letter_code
_entity_poly.pdbx_strand_id
1 'polypeptide(L)'
;MVIKGQLLAFQKDENITINKKYSHYNFRFNDNLSICHPIYLALVGVSRKYLDNIKGHLQQHGLEECIYRNIGKTPKNMNHIKVNYDLAYKILDFLKNYATIHGIPLPGRKFTKFTMLVVFLPTSFSYSSVYRDYVQAYKHEYENETHVISKNTFINV
;
A
#
# COMPACT_ATOMS: atom_id res chain seq x y z
N MET A 1 -8.20 22.08 4.49
CA MET A 1 -7.09 21.86 3.54
C MET A 1 -6.57 23.21 3.02
N VAL A 2 -5.31 23.57 3.32
CA VAL A 2 -4.73 24.93 3.10
C VAL A 2 -4.78 25.39 1.63
N ILE A 3 -4.59 24.46 0.69
CA ILE A 3 -4.54 24.74 -0.76
C ILE A 3 -5.86 25.32 -1.29
N LYS A 4 -7.02 24.84 -0.81
CA LYS A 4 -8.32 25.37 -1.24
C LYS A 4 -8.51 26.84 -0.85
N GLY A 5 -8.08 27.20 0.36
CA GLY A 5 -8.10 28.60 0.82
C GLY A 5 -7.22 29.50 -0.02
N GLN A 6 -6.01 29.04 -0.37
CA GLN A 6 -5.12 29.76 -1.28
C GLN A 6 -5.74 29.93 -2.67
N LEU A 7 -6.35 28.88 -3.23
CA LEU A 7 -6.99 28.95 -4.54
C LEU A 7 -8.16 29.94 -4.58
N LEU A 8 -8.95 30.07 -3.51
CA LEU A 8 -9.98 31.10 -3.39
C LEU A 8 -9.36 32.50 -3.42
N ALA A 9 -8.28 32.74 -2.68
CA ALA A 9 -7.58 34.02 -2.68
C ALA A 9 -6.91 34.34 -4.04
N PHE A 10 -6.62 33.32 -4.85
CA PHE A 10 -5.97 33.46 -6.16
C PHE A 10 -6.97 33.56 -7.33
N GLN A 11 -8.26 33.38 -7.06
CA GLN A 11 -9.30 33.46 -8.07
C GLN A 11 -9.48 34.92 -8.49
N LYS A 12 -9.45 35.19 -9.80
CA LYS A 12 -9.81 36.51 -10.31
C LYS A 12 -11.34 36.68 -10.28
N ASP A 13 -11.82 37.75 -9.67
CA ASP A 13 -13.19 38.25 -9.79
C ASP A 13 -13.38 38.89 -11.18
N GLU A 14 -13.28 38.10 -12.25
CA GLU A 14 -13.83 38.53 -13.54
C GLU A 14 -15.35 38.36 -13.46
N ASN A 15 -16.06 39.51 -13.45
CA ASN A 15 -17.51 39.67 -13.49
C ASN A 15 -18.27 38.38 -13.83
N ILE A 16 -19.03 37.89 -12.86
CA ILE A 16 -19.92 36.73 -12.90
C ILE A 16 -20.78 36.78 -14.17
N THR A 17 -20.23 36.23 -15.26
CA THR A 17 -20.97 35.91 -16.47
C THR A 17 -21.08 34.41 -16.46
N ILE A 18 -22.32 33.95 -16.39
CA ILE A 18 -22.85 32.67 -15.92
C ILE A 18 -22.30 31.41 -16.67
N ASN A 19 -21.29 31.52 -17.54
CA ASN A 19 -20.87 30.45 -18.43
C ASN A 19 -19.34 30.32 -18.69
N LYS A 20 -18.45 30.60 -17.72
CA LYS A 20 -17.01 30.30 -17.90
C LYS A 20 -16.61 28.98 -17.23
N LYS A 21 -16.41 27.95 -18.07
CA LYS A 21 -15.92 26.59 -17.76
C LYS A 21 -14.51 26.53 -17.14
N TYR A 22 -13.81 27.66 -16.99
CA TYR A 22 -12.41 27.71 -16.56
C TYR A 22 -12.15 28.90 -15.65
N SER A 23 -11.90 28.64 -14.36
CA SER A 23 -11.42 29.65 -13.42
C SER A 23 -9.92 29.86 -13.66
N HIS A 24 -9.52 31.09 -14.01
CA HIS A 24 -8.11 31.46 -14.07
C HIS A 24 -7.61 31.79 -12.65
N TYR A 25 -6.54 31.11 -12.24
CA TYR A 25 -5.90 31.32 -10.94
C TYR A 25 -4.56 32.03 -11.13
N ASN A 26 -4.39 33.15 -10.44
CA ASN A 26 -3.10 33.84 -10.36
C ASN A 26 -2.36 33.34 -9.12
N PHE A 27 -1.49 32.34 -9.30
CA PHE A 27 -0.70 31.81 -8.19
C PHE A 27 0.24 32.88 -7.65
N ARG A 28 0.28 32.99 -6.31
CA ARG A 28 1.15 33.93 -5.62
C ARG A 28 1.91 33.22 -4.51
N PHE A 29 3.13 33.66 -4.24
CA PHE A 29 3.88 33.24 -3.05
C PHE A 29 3.50 34.10 -1.84
N ASN A 30 3.35 35.40 -2.07
CA ASN A 30 2.85 36.42 -1.14
C ASN A 30 2.02 37.46 -1.93
N ASP A 31 1.47 38.48 -1.26
CA ASP A 31 0.58 39.46 -1.92
C ASP A 31 1.21 40.15 -3.14
N ASN A 32 2.55 40.29 -3.16
CA ASN A 32 3.31 41.08 -4.13
C ASN A 32 4.01 40.25 -5.21
N LEU A 33 4.14 38.93 -5.03
CA LEU A 33 4.95 38.08 -5.90
C LEU A 33 4.09 36.99 -6.54
N SER A 34 3.74 37.22 -7.81
CA SER A 34 3.13 36.20 -8.67
C SER A 34 4.15 35.14 -9.06
N ILE A 35 3.74 33.87 -8.99
CA ILE A 35 4.57 32.73 -9.36
C ILE A 35 3.91 31.97 -10.51
N CYS A 36 4.74 31.31 -11.32
CA CYS A 36 4.22 30.44 -12.36
C CYS A 36 3.71 29.12 -11.78
N HIS A 37 2.86 28.43 -12.53
CA HIS A 37 2.23 27.18 -12.12
C HIS A 37 3.24 26.08 -11.69
N PRO A 38 4.35 25.82 -12.42
CA PRO A 38 5.35 24.85 -11.99
C PRO A 38 6.00 25.17 -10.63
N ILE A 39 6.33 26.45 -10.39
CA ILE A 39 6.93 26.89 -9.12
C ILE A 39 5.93 26.70 -7.97
N TYR A 40 4.66 27.04 -8.19
CA TYR A 40 3.62 26.78 -7.19
C TYR A 40 3.48 25.29 -6.84
N LEU A 41 3.47 24.41 -7.85
CA LEU A 41 3.42 22.96 -7.62
C LEU A 41 4.62 22.47 -6.80
N ALA A 42 5.82 22.98 -7.10
CA ALA A 42 7.04 22.62 -6.38
C ALA A 42 7.00 23.10 -4.92
N LEU A 43 6.55 24.34 -4.67
CA LEU A 43 6.44 24.91 -3.32
C LEU A 43 5.43 24.18 -2.44
N VAL A 44 4.29 23.80 -3.02
CA VAL A 44 3.22 23.08 -2.31
C VAL A 44 3.49 21.57 -2.26
N GLY A 45 4.45 21.07 -3.03
CA GLY A 45 4.82 19.66 -3.07
C GLY A 45 3.73 18.76 -3.68
N VAL A 46 2.98 19.27 -4.67
CA VAL A 46 1.84 18.54 -5.26
C VAL A 46 1.97 18.35 -6.76
N SER A 47 1.42 17.23 -7.26
CA SER A 47 1.35 16.98 -8.69
C SER A 47 0.30 17.88 -9.36
N ARG A 48 0.49 18.16 -10.66
CA ARG A 48 -0.51 18.88 -11.48
C ARG A 48 -1.90 18.22 -11.42
N LYS A 49 -1.94 16.90 -11.56
CA LYS A 49 -3.18 16.11 -11.49
C LYS A 49 -3.90 16.27 -10.15
N TYR A 50 -3.15 16.29 -9.06
CA TYR A 50 -3.72 16.51 -7.72
C TYR A 50 -4.30 17.92 -7.60
N LEU A 51 -3.58 18.94 -8.05
CA LEU A 51 -4.07 20.32 -8.03
C LEU A 51 -5.33 20.50 -8.89
N ASP A 52 -5.38 19.89 -10.07
CA ASP A 52 -6.54 19.96 -10.96
C ASP A 52 -7.77 19.27 -10.36
N ASN A 53 -7.58 18.14 -9.66
CA ASN A 53 -8.65 17.50 -8.89
C ASN A 53 -9.16 18.41 -7.76
N ILE A 54 -8.26 19.11 -7.07
CA ILE A 54 -8.65 20.06 -6.00
C ILE A 54 -9.44 21.23 -6.57
N LYS A 55 -9.03 21.80 -7.70
CA LYS A 55 -9.77 22.87 -8.37
C LYS A 55 -11.17 22.41 -8.77
N GLY A 56 -11.27 21.23 -9.39
CA GLY A 56 -12.57 20.66 -9.76
C GLY A 56 -13.48 20.43 -8.55
N HIS A 57 -12.93 19.89 -7.46
CA HIS A 57 -13.69 19.73 -6.22
C HIS A 57 -14.09 21.08 -5.60
N LEU A 58 -13.20 22.09 -5.61
CA LEU A 58 -13.50 23.42 -5.08
C LEU A 58 -14.65 24.07 -5.86
N GLN A 59 -14.69 23.90 -7.19
CA GLN A 59 -15.78 24.39 -8.03
C GLN A 59 -17.12 23.67 -7.77
N GLN A 60 -17.08 22.37 -7.47
CA GLN A 60 -18.30 21.55 -7.30
C GLN A 60 -18.87 21.59 -5.87
N HIS A 61 -18.00 21.64 -4.86
CA HIS A 61 -18.35 21.41 -3.45
C HIS A 61 -17.74 22.46 -2.51
N GLY A 62 -17.09 23.50 -3.04
CA GLY A 62 -16.49 24.56 -2.22
C GLY A 62 -15.42 24.06 -1.24
N LEU A 63 -15.49 24.56 -0.01
CA LEU A 63 -14.54 24.27 1.07
C LEU A 63 -14.79 22.96 1.82
N GLU A 64 -15.83 22.20 1.43
CA GLU A 64 -16.10 20.89 2.01
C GLU A 64 -14.90 19.95 1.91
N GLU A 65 -14.82 19.00 2.84
CA GLU A 65 -13.75 18.00 2.81
C GLU A 65 -13.82 17.15 1.54
N CYS A 66 -12.66 16.87 0.95
CA CYS A 66 -12.59 15.95 -0.18
C CYS A 66 -12.75 14.53 0.33
N ILE A 67 -13.99 14.04 0.32
CA ILE A 67 -14.31 12.67 0.69
C ILE A 67 -13.88 11.77 -0.48
N TYR A 68 -12.74 11.11 -0.31
CA TYR A 68 -12.27 10.16 -1.31
C TYR A 68 -13.28 9.01 -1.45
N ARG A 69 -13.57 8.62 -2.70
CA ARG A 69 -14.60 7.61 -3.04
C ARG A 69 -14.36 6.22 -2.43
N ASN A 70 -13.19 5.97 -1.84
CA ASN A 70 -12.89 4.72 -1.13
C ASN A 70 -13.17 4.78 0.38
N ILE A 71 -13.62 5.92 0.93
CA ILE A 71 -14.08 5.99 2.32
C ILE A 71 -15.30 5.07 2.47
N GLY A 72 -15.19 4.11 3.40
CA GLY A 72 -16.22 3.09 3.65
C GLY A 72 -16.24 1.92 2.65
N LYS A 73 -15.39 1.93 1.61
CA LYS A 73 -15.25 0.77 0.71
C LYS A 73 -14.14 -0.12 1.22
N THR A 74 -14.49 -1.37 1.54
CA THR A 74 -13.50 -2.42 1.75
C THR A 74 -12.64 -2.55 0.48
N PRO A 75 -11.30 -2.64 0.62
CA PRO A 75 -10.43 -2.79 -0.53
C PRO A 75 -10.87 -4.01 -1.35
N LYS A 76 -10.90 -3.89 -2.69
CA LYS A 76 -11.29 -4.99 -3.59
C LYS A 76 -10.49 -6.28 -3.37
N ASN A 77 -9.32 -6.18 -2.77
CA ASN A 77 -8.44 -7.30 -2.42
C ASN A 77 -8.56 -7.74 -0.96
N MET A 78 -9.66 -7.44 -0.26
CA MET A 78 -9.92 -7.98 1.08
C MET A 78 -10.39 -9.45 1.05
N ASN A 79 -9.87 -10.23 0.09
CA ASN A 79 -9.99 -11.69 0.05
C ASN A 79 -8.81 -12.35 0.79
N HIS A 80 -8.07 -11.58 1.60
CA HIS A 80 -7.10 -12.16 2.51
C HIS A 80 -7.88 -13.00 3.52
N ILE A 81 -7.78 -14.33 3.38
CA ILE A 81 -8.12 -15.27 4.45
C ILE A 81 -7.51 -14.68 5.72
N LYS A 82 -8.35 -14.35 6.70
CA LYS A 82 -7.88 -13.85 7.99
C LYS A 82 -7.04 -14.98 8.57
N VAL A 83 -5.72 -14.80 8.55
CA VAL A 83 -4.79 -15.81 9.08
C VAL A 83 -5.03 -15.90 10.57
N ASN A 84 -5.69 -16.97 11.01
CA ASN A 84 -5.88 -17.28 12.41
C ASN A 84 -4.51 -17.66 13.01
N TYR A 85 -4.32 -17.40 14.31
CA TYR A 85 -3.12 -17.81 15.05
C TYR A 85 -2.83 -19.31 14.87
N ASP A 86 -3.85 -20.16 14.96
CA ASP A 86 -3.70 -21.61 14.80
C ASP A 86 -3.17 -21.98 13.41
N LEU A 87 -3.63 -21.27 12.37
CA LEU A 87 -3.20 -21.48 11.00
C LEU A 87 -1.75 -21.02 10.80
N ALA A 88 -1.39 -19.85 11.34
CA ALA A 88 -0.01 -19.37 11.32
C ALA A 88 0.93 -20.33 12.08
N TYR A 89 0.48 -20.87 13.22
CA TYR A 89 1.24 -21.83 13.99
C TYR A 89 1.50 -23.13 13.22
N LYS A 90 0.50 -23.67 12.52
CA LYS A 90 0.67 -24.84 11.65
C LYS A 90 1.68 -24.60 10.52
N ILE A 91 1.63 -23.42 9.90
CA ILE A 91 2.59 -23.06 8.83
C ILE A 91 4.00 -22.91 9.42
N LEU A 92 4.12 -22.29 10.59
CA LEU A 92 5.40 -22.17 11.29
C LEU A 92 5.98 -23.54 11.65
N ASP A 93 5.15 -24.47 12.12
CA ASP A 93 5.58 -25.83 12.44
C ASP A 93 6.06 -26.58 11.19
N PHE A 94 5.29 -26.49 10.09
CA PHE A 94 5.72 -27.01 8.79
C PHE A 94 7.08 -26.43 8.38
N LEU A 95 7.27 -25.11 8.45
CA LEU A 95 8.51 -24.45 8.04
C LEU A 95 9.70 -24.84 8.93
N LYS A 96 9.49 -25.04 10.23
CA LYS A 96 10.52 -25.54 11.14
C LYS A 96 10.95 -26.95 10.74
N ASN A 97 10.00 -27.85 10.55
CA ASN A 97 10.28 -29.23 10.14
C ASN A 97 10.96 -29.27 8.77
N TYR A 98 10.50 -28.46 7.82
CA TYR A 98 11.08 -28.33 6.48
C TYR A 98 12.53 -27.81 6.54
N ALA A 99 12.79 -26.80 7.37
CA ALA A 99 14.13 -26.26 7.59
C ALA A 99 15.06 -27.24 8.31
N THR A 100 14.54 -28.09 9.21
CA THR A 100 15.35 -29.14 9.85
C THR A 100 15.78 -30.22 8.85
N ILE A 101 14.94 -30.57 7.88
CA ILE A 101 15.22 -31.61 6.89
C ILE A 101 16.11 -31.09 5.75
N HIS A 102 15.79 -29.90 5.22
CA HIS A 102 16.41 -29.38 4.00
C HIS A 102 17.36 -28.21 4.25
N GLY A 103 17.31 -27.60 5.42
CA GLY A 103 18.08 -26.41 5.73
C GLY A 103 19.51 -26.70 6.13
N ILE A 104 20.35 -25.69 5.91
CA ILE A 104 21.76 -25.69 6.26
C ILE A 104 21.96 -24.53 7.24
N PRO A 105 22.55 -24.76 8.41
CA PRO A 105 22.83 -23.67 9.35
C PRO A 105 23.85 -22.71 8.76
N LEU A 106 23.72 -21.42 9.07
CA LEU A 106 24.66 -20.41 8.59
C LEU A 106 26.11 -20.79 8.95
N PRO A 107 26.99 -20.99 7.95
CA PRO A 107 28.39 -21.33 8.22
C PRO A 107 29.09 -20.17 8.93
N GLY A 108 29.97 -20.49 9.89
CA GLY A 108 30.80 -19.51 10.59
C GLY A 108 30.15 -18.79 11.77
N ARG A 109 28.89 -19.08 12.11
CA ARG A 109 28.26 -18.53 13.33
C ARG A 109 28.57 -19.44 14.52
N LYS A 110 29.22 -18.90 15.56
CA LYS A 110 29.39 -19.61 16.84
C LYS A 110 28.04 -19.65 17.57
N PHE A 111 27.51 -20.85 17.77
CA PHE A 111 26.24 -21.05 18.45
C PHE A 111 26.41 -20.92 19.97
N THR A 112 25.63 -20.03 20.59
CA THR A 112 25.53 -19.91 22.05
C THR A 112 24.07 -20.11 22.45
N LYS A 113 23.79 -20.42 23.73
CA LYS A 113 22.42 -20.61 24.25
C LYS A 113 21.47 -19.41 23.96
N PHE A 114 22.01 -18.23 23.67
CA PHE A 114 21.26 -16.99 23.46
C PHE A 114 21.15 -16.56 22.00
N THR A 115 21.77 -17.28 21.05
CA THR A 115 21.74 -16.93 19.63
C THR A 115 20.87 -17.91 18.84
N MET A 116 19.80 -17.40 18.22
CA MET A 116 18.95 -18.21 17.35
C MET A 116 19.75 -18.73 16.14
N LEU A 117 19.55 -20.01 15.84
CA LEU A 117 20.05 -20.66 14.63
C LEU A 117 19.37 -20.02 13.41
N VAL A 118 20.16 -19.32 12.59
CA VAL A 118 19.70 -18.92 11.27
C VAL A 118 19.97 -20.09 10.33
N VAL A 119 18.89 -20.72 9.87
CA VAL A 119 18.93 -21.83 8.92
C VAL A 119 18.52 -21.32 7.56
N PHE A 120 19.33 -21.60 6.55
CA PHE A 120 19.06 -21.25 5.16
C PHE A 120 18.66 -22.49 4.39
N LEU A 121 17.68 -22.35 3.49
CA LEU A 121 17.45 -23.36 2.48
C LEU A 121 18.49 -23.23 1.36
N PRO A 122 18.86 -24.34 0.70
CA PRO A 122 19.73 -24.30 -0.48
C PRO A 122 19.15 -23.43 -1.59
N THR A 123 20.02 -22.88 -2.44
CA THR A 123 19.63 -21.98 -3.54
C THR A 123 18.75 -22.63 -4.61
N SER A 124 18.67 -23.97 -4.63
CA SER A 124 17.74 -24.72 -5.48
C SER A 124 16.28 -24.61 -5.04
N PHE A 125 16.02 -24.20 -3.79
CA PHE A 125 14.67 -24.02 -3.26
C PHE A 125 14.20 -22.59 -3.50
N SER A 126 13.03 -22.48 -4.12
CA SER A 126 12.33 -21.21 -4.29
C SER A 126 11.12 -21.17 -3.37
N TYR A 127 10.62 -19.98 -3.04
CA TYR A 127 9.33 -19.84 -2.34
C TYR A 127 8.20 -20.65 -3.01
N SER A 128 8.23 -20.76 -4.34
CA SER A 128 7.26 -21.54 -5.11
C SER A 128 7.39 -23.04 -4.89
N SER A 129 8.61 -23.58 -4.79
CA SER A 129 8.82 -25.01 -4.58
C SER A 129 8.42 -25.40 -3.15
N VAL A 130 8.84 -24.62 -2.15
CA VAL A 130 8.47 -24.86 -0.75
C VAL A 130 6.94 -24.83 -0.57
N TYR A 131 6.26 -23.86 -1.21
CA TYR A 131 4.80 -23.80 -1.16
C TYR A 131 4.12 -25.01 -1.82
N ARG A 132 4.67 -25.55 -2.91
CA ARG A 132 4.12 -26.75 -3.56
C ARG A 132 4.24 -27.97 -2.64
N ASP A 133 5.39 -28.11 -1.98
CA ASP A 133 5.63 -29.20 -1.02
C ASP A 133 4.70 -29.07 0.20
N TYR A 134 4.47 -27.84 0.68
CA TYR A 134 3.46 -27.54 1.69
C TYR A 134 2.05 -27.98 1.27
N VAL A 135 1.61 -27.61 0.06
CA VAL A 135 0.28 -28.00 -0.45
C VAL A 135 0.16 -29.53 -0.53
N GLN A 136 1.23 -30.22 -0.93
CA GLN A 136 1.24 -31.68 -1.02
C GLN A 136 1.16 -32.34 0.36
N ALA A 137 1.95 -31.87 1.33
CA ALA A 137 1.90 -32.34 2.72
C ALA A 137 0.52 -32.08 3.34
N TYR A 138 -0.03 -30.88 3.13
CA TYR A 138 -1.33 -30.48 3.66
C TYR A 138 -2.47 -31.34 3.09
N LYS A 139 -2.44 -31.65 1.79
CA LYS A 139 -3.43 -32.55 1.16
C LYS A 139 -3.38 -33.97 1.71
N HIS A 140 -2.18 -34.46 2.05
CA HIS A 140 -2.00 -35.77 2.65
C HIS A 140 -2.55 -35.84 4.08
N GLU A 141 -2.51 -34.73 4.83
CA GLU A 141 -2.92 -34.68 6.23
C GLU A 141 -4.43 -34.40 6.43
N TYR A 142 -5.08 -33.66 5.51
CA TYR A 142 -6.44 -33.12 5.74
C TYR A 142 -7.50 -33.46 4.66
N GLU A 143 -7.33 -34.54 3.88
CA GLU A 143 -8.30 -35.05 2.88
C GLU A 143 -9.22 -33.98 2.24
N ASN A 144 -8.74 -33.28 1.21
CA ASN A 144 -9.47 -32.44 0.23
C ASN A 144 -10.50 -31.36 0.69
N GLU A 145 -10.95 -31.30 1.94
CA GLU A 145 -12.13 -30.49 2.33
C GLU A 145 -11.80 -29.13 2.96
N THR A 146 -10.52 -28.84 3.23
CA THR A 146 -10.10 -27.52 3.73
C THR A 146 -9.43 -26.66 2.65
N HIS A 147 -9.88 -25.41 2.53
CA HIS A 147 -9.29 -24.42 1.64
C HIS A 147 -7.82 -24.16 2.02
N VAL A 148 -6.90 -24.76 1.25
CA VAL A 148 -5.47 -24.48 1.35
C VAL A 148 -5.23 -22.99 1.17
N ILE A 149 -4.41 -22.40 2.03
CA ILE A 149 -4.09 -20.96 1.96
C ILE A 149 -3.42 -20.60 0.65
N SER A 150 -3.64 -19.36 0.18
CA SER A 150 -2.99 -18.88 -1.03
C SER A 150 -1.47 -18.79 -0.87
N LYS A 151 -0.73 -18.96 -1.97
CA LYS A 151 0.73 -18.77 -2.02
C LYS A 151 1.18 -17.41 -1.47
N ASN A 152 0.45 -16.35 -1.81
CA ASN A 152 0.78 -15.01 -1.34
C ASN A 152 0.59 -14.88 0.16
N THR A 153 -0.42 -15.55 0.73
CA THR A 153 -0.59 -15.62 2.18
C THR A 153 0.55 -16.38 2.81
N PHE A 154 0.91 -17.57 2.29
CA PHE A 154 1.99 -18.41 2.81
C PHE A 154 3.34 -17.68 2.88
N ILE A 155 3.69 -16.91 1.85
CA ILE A 155 4.96 -16.14 1.80
C ILE A 155 4.98 -15.00 2.83
N ASN A 156 3.81 -14.51 3.24
CA ASN A 156 3.66 -13.35 4.13
C ASN A 156 3.15 -13.71 5.53
N VAL A 157 3.14 -15.00 5.91
CA VAL A 157 2.89 -15.44 7.29
C VAL A 157 4.13 -15.15 8.14
#